data_AF-A0A6V8PLA3-F1
#
_entry.id   AF-A0A6V8PLA3-F1
#
_cell.length_a   1.000
_cell.length_b   1.000
_cell.length_c   1.000
_cell.angle_alpha   90.00
_cell.angle_beta   90.00
_cell.angle_gamma   90.00
#
_symmetry.space_group_name_H-M   'P 1'
#
loop_
_entity.id
_entity.type
_entity.pdbx_description
1 polymer ?
#
loop_
_entity_poly.entity_id
_entity_poly.type
_entity_poly.pdbx_seq_one_letter_code
_entity_poly.pdbx_strand_id
1 'polypeptide(L)' 'MKLIVCEKDLAARRIADILSGGTNWEEKSHTIPIYKFSQSGEELR' A
#
# COMPACT_ATOMS: atom_id res chain seq x y z
N MET A 1 6.41 1.21 -10.58
CA MET A 1 5.73 1.54 -9.30
C MET A 1 4.24 1.67 -9.60
N LYS A 2 3.36 0.97 -8.87
CA LYS A 2 1.91 1.01 -9.08
C LYS A 2 1.25 1.82 -7.94
N LEU A 3 0.25 2.62 -8.26
CA LEU A 3 -0.55 3.35 -7.28
C LEU A 3 -1.94 2.70 -7.20
N ILE A 4 -2.37 2.35 -5.99
CA ILE A 4 -3.71 1.82 -5.72
C ILE A 4 -4.44 2.87 -4.88
N VAL A 5 -5.61 3.31 -5.34
CA VAL A 5 -6.44 4.29 -4.65
C VAL A 5 -7.70 3.60 -4.12
N CYS A 6 -8.01 3.83 -2.86
CA CYS A 6 -9.21 3.29 -2.22
C CYS A 6 -10.12 4.43 -1.77
N GLU A 7 -11.43 4.16 -1.73
CA GLU A 7 -12.42 5.14 -1.26
C GLU A 7 -12.26 5.48 0.22
N LYS A 8 -11.77 4.52 1.03
CA LYS A 8 -11.63 4.65 2.49
C LYS A 8 -10.21 4.31 2.92
N ASP A 9 -9.69 5.08 3.87
CA ASP A 9 -8.39 4.86 4.49
C ASP A 9 -8.23 3.45 5.08
N LEU A 10 -9.23 3.00 5.85
CA LEU A 10 -9.24 1.65 6.43
C LEU A 10 -9.15 0.54 5.36
N ALA A 11 -9.71 0.76 4.17
CA ALA A 11 -9.60 -0.19 3.07
C ALA A 11 -8.17 -0.23 2.52
N ALA A 12 -7.56 0.95 2.29
CA ALA A 12 -6.17 1.04 1.82
C ALA A 12 -5.21 0.33 2.78
N ARG A 13 -5.35 0.57 4.10
CA ARG A 13 -4.52 -0.09 5.12
C ARG A 13 -4.64 -1.61 5.09
N ARG A 14 -5.87 -2.14 5.10
CA ARG A 14 -6.11 -3.59 5.10
C ARG A 14 -5.60 -4.25 3.82
N ILE A 15 -5.78 -3.60 2.67
CA ILE A 15 -5.27 -4.09 1.39
C ILE A 15 -3.75 -4.14 1.43
N ALA A 16 -3.10 -3.08 1.91
CA ALA A 16 -1.65 -3.07 2.07
C ALA A 16 -1.18 -4.18 3.03
N ASP A 17 -1.83 -4.38 4.18
CA ASP A 17 -1.49 -5.43 5.16
C ASP A 17 -1.55 -6.82 4.54
N ILE A 18 -2.61 -7.12 3.79
CA ILE A 18 -2.80 -8.41 3.13
C ILE A 18 -1.74 -8.63 2.05
N LEU A 19 -1.51 -7.64 1.19
CA LEU A 19 -0.60 -7.77 0.06
C LEU A 19 0.88 -7.79 0.49
N SER A 20 1.21 -7.13 1.59
CA SER A 20 2.57 -7.07 2.12
C SER A 20 2.89 -8.18 3.13
N GLY A 21 1.92 -9.05 3.47
CA GLY A 21 2.06 -9.99 4.58
C GLY A 21 2.38 -9.31 5.91
N GLY A 22 1.83 -8.11 6.13
CA GLY A 22 2.05 -7.29 7.34
C GLY A 22 3.32 -6.44 7.35
N THR A 23 4.10 -6.40 6.26
CA THR A 23 5.37 -5.62 6.19
C THR A 23 5.27 -4.23 5.52
N ASN A 24 4.06 -3.67 5.37
CA ASN A 24 3.90 -2.31 4.83
C ASN A 24 4.35 -1.24 5.84
N TRP A 25 4.53 -0.01 5.35
CA TRP A 25 4.74 1.16 6.19
C TRP A 25 3.90 2.35 5.74
N GLU A 26 3.51 3.19 6.69
CA GLU A 26 2.74 4.39 6.45
C GLU A 26 3.66 5.58 6.18
N GLU A 27 3.31 6.36 5.16
CA GLU A 27 3.84 7.69 4.88
C GLU A 27 2.67 8.65 4.69
N LYS A 28 2.86 9.93 4.99
CA LYS A 28 1.85 10.96 4.69
C LYS A 28 2.33 11.85 3.55
N SER A 29 1.49 11.98 2.53
CA SER A 29 1.61 13.03 1.53
C SER A 29 0.60 14.12 1.84
N HIS A 30 1.10 15.23 2.40
CA HIS A 30 0.27 16.32 2.94
C HIS A 30 -0.71 15.79 4.00
N THR A 31 -1.99 15.70 3.69
CA THR A 31 -3.05 15.18 4.58
C THR A 31 -3.47 13.75 4.27
N ILE A 32 -2.92 13.13 3.22
CA ILE A 32 -3.36 11.82 2.72
C ILE A 32 -2.37 10.74 3.20
N PRO A 33 -2.85 9.68 3.89
CA PRO A 33 -2.03 8.52 4.25
C PRO A 33 -1.74 7.65 3.01
N ILE A 34 -0.52 7.14 2.93
CA ILE A 34 -0.01 6.28 1.86
C ILE A 34 0.62 5.05 2.51
N TYR A 35 0.11 3.87 2.18
CA TYR A 35 0.66 2.60 2.64
C TYR A 35 1.56 2.00 1.55
N LYS A 36 2.87 2.03 1.78
CA LYS A 36 3.87 1.52 0.85
C LYS A 36 4.27 0.10 1.23
N PHE A 37 4.47 -0.75 0.23
CA PHE A 37 5.00 -2.10 0.41
C PHE A 37 5.74 -2.55 -0.84
N SER A 38 6.69 -3.45 -0.67
CA SER A 38 7.31 -4.20 -1.77
C SER A 38 6.59 -5.53 -1.93
N GLN A 39 6.27 -5.91 -3.16
CA GLN A 39 5.75 -7.24 -3.46
C GLN A 39 6.89 -8.04 -4.09
N SER A 40 7.44 -8.99 -3.34
CA SER A 40 8.40 -9.95 -3.88
C SER A 40 7.67 -10.90 -4.82
N GLY A 41 7.95 -10.80 -6.13
CA GLY A 41 7.38 -11.68 -7.15
C GLY A 41 6.60 -10.98 -8.27
N GLU A 42 6.45 -9.64 -8.27
CA GLU A 42 6.07 -8.95 -9.50
C GLU A 42 7.28 -8.91 -10.45
N GLU A 43 7.31 -9.85 -11.40
CA GLU A 43 8.16 -9.80 -12.58
C GLU A 43 7.90 -8.45 -13.28
N LEU A 44 8.83 -7.49 -13.14
CA LEU A 44 8.83 -6.25 -13.92
C LEU A 44 9.15 -6.65 -15.38
N ARG A 45 8.11 -6.96 -16.15
CA ARG A 45 8.19 -7.00 -17.61
C ARG A 45 8.01 -5.62 -18.20
#